data_AF-A0A9E3G1E3-F1
#
_entry.id   AF-A0A9E3G1E3-F1
#
_cell.length_a   1.000
_cell.length_b   1.000
_cell.length_c   1.000
_cell.angle_alpha   90.00
_cell.angle_beta   90.00
_cell.angle_gamma   90.00
#
_symmetry.space_group_name_H-M   'P 1'
#
loop_
_entity.id
_entity.type
_entity.pdbx_description
1 polymer ?
#
loop_
_entity_poly.entity_id
_entity_poly.type
_entity_poly.pdbx_seq_one_letter_code
_entity_poly.pdbx_strand_id
1 'polypeptide(L)'
;MLRAVVLWALVGVLLNGAARGADARVAPAPEPLDIHVQAGGFGRASSPDIAAVLQAAAGELWRHCRGSRLGGIEVYHRADHPQLDLKRTPDGRIAIGLTAQGTHWAQYGFQFAHEFCHGLANFADSPQQLERFPPQANLWLEESLCETASLFALRAMSRSWQTDPPYPAWREYAPWLNAYAEQRLRLPEHQLPVGEPFIGWFRRNQSALRQNAGLRDRNTIIAIRLLPLFESEPRGWETLVFLNHGSADLNASLAQHLSAWRSRCPADLRPFVRRLAAVFAIRM
;
A
#
# COMPACT_ATOMS: atom_id res chain seq x y z
N MET A 1 -36.74 65.38 -48.66
CA MET A 1 -35.26 65.48 -48.59
C MET A 1 -34.84 65.29 -47.14
N LEU A 2 -33.72 64.59 -46.94
CA LEU A 2 -33.03 64.23 -45.69
C LEU A 2 -33.62 63.12 -44.78
N ARG A 3 -32.78 62.11 -44.59
CA ARG A 3 -32.87 60.91 -43.74
C ARG A 3 -32.21 61.17 -42.39
N ALA A 4 -32.68 60.51 -41.33
CA ALA A 4 -31.89 60.11 -40.15
C ALA A 4 -32.68 59.00 -39.41
N VAL A 5 -32.36 57.72 -39.62
CA VAL A 5 -31.49 56.84 -38.78
C VAL A 5 -31.98 56.71 -37.34
N VAL A 6 -32.66 55.60 -37.06
CA VAL A 6 -33.05 55.13 -35.71
C VAL A 6 -31.95 54.18 -35.22
N LEU A 7 -31.27 54.55 -34.12
CA LEU A 7 -30.34 53.68 -33.41
C LEU A 7 -31.12 52.81 -32.41
N TRP A 8 -31.03 51.49 -32.53
CA TRP A 8 -31.47 50.55 -31.51
C TRP A 8 -30.35 50.36 -30.48
N ALA A 9 -30.62 50.67 -29.21
CA ALA A 9 -29.74 50.33 -28.09
C ALA A 9 -30.14 48.96 -27.53
N LEU A 10 -29.29 47.95 -27.75
CA LEU A 10 -29.37 46.64 -27.09
C LEU A 10 -28.72 46.73 -25.71
N VAL A 11 -29.53 46.60 -24.65
CA VAL A 11 -29.05 46.39 -23.28
C VAL A 11 -28.74 44.91 -23.12
N GLY A 12 -27.45 44.57 -23.18
CA GLY A 12 -26.94 43.25 -22.80
C GLY A 12 -26.80 43.13 -21.29
N VAL A 13 -27.67 42.33 -20.66
CA VAL A 13 -27.48 41.89 -19.26
C VAL A 13 -26.44 40.76 -19.27
N LEU A 14 -25.21 41.08 -18.87
CA LEU A 14 -24.18 40.07 -18.59
C LEU A 14 -24.46 39.44 -17.21
N LEU A 15 -25.07 38.27 -17.21
CA LEU A 15 -25.10 37.38 -16.05
C LEU A 15 -23.70 36.81 -15.82
N ASN A 16 -22.93 37.46 -14.94
CA ASN A 16 -21.67 36.91 -14.43
C ASN A 16 -21.96 35.82 -13.38
N GLY A 17 -22.38 34.65 -13.87
CA GLY A 17 -22.43 33.42 -13.09
C GLY A 17 -21.04 32.81 -12.97
N ALA A 18 -20.17 33.38 -12.14
CA ALA A 18 -18.94 32.73 -11.74
C ALA A 18 -19.30 31.57 -10.78
N ALA A 19 -19.56 30.39 -11.35
CA ALA A 19 -19.53 29.14 -10.62
C ALA A 19 -18.10 28.99 -10.05
N ARG A 20 -17.94 29.29 -8.76
CA ARG A 20 -16.74 28.92 -8.02
C ARG A 20 -16.68 27.39 -8.03
N GLY A 21 -15.90 26.85 -8.96
CA GLY A 21 -15.40 25.49 -8.84
C GLY A 21 -14.75 25.40 -7.47
N ALA A 22 -15.29 24.52 -6.62
CA ALA A 22 -14.60 24.09 -5.43
C ALA A 22 -13.32 23.40 -5.91
N ASP A 23 -12.24 24.18 -5.95
CA ASP A 23 -10.90 23.68 -6.18
C ASP A 23 -10.65 22.67 -5.06
N ALA A 24 -10.73 21.38 -5.41
CA ALA A 24 -10.50 20.29 -4.48
C ALA A 24 -9.02 20.36 -4.08
N ARG A 25 -8.73 21.17 -3.07
CA ARG A 25 -7.38 21.33 -2.52
C ARG A 25 -6.87 19.93 -2.19
N VAL A 26 -5.88 19.49 -2.95
CA VAL A 26 -5.16 18.24 -2.69
C VAL A 26 -4.64 18.33 -1.27
N ALA A 27 -5.02 17.38 -0.41
CA ALA A 27 -4.54 17.33 0.96
C ALA A 27 -3.00 17.39 0.98
N PRO A 28 -2.37 18.01 2.00
CA PRO A 28 -0.93 18.04 2.12
C PRO A 28 -0.36 16.60 2.16
N ALA A 29 0.92 16.45 1.80
CA ALA A 29 1.59 15.16 2.03
C ALA A 29 1.56 14.84 3.54
N PRO A 30 1.45 13.57 3.93
CA PRO A 30 1.48 13.23 5.34
C PRO A 30 2.87 13.50 5.91
N GLU A 31 2.92 13.77 7.21
CA GLU A 31 4.18 13.96 7.94
C GLU A 31 5.07 12.70 7.81
N PRO A 32 6.41 12.86 7.87
CA PRO A 32 7.32 11.74 7.95
C PRO A 32 6.93 10.79 9.08
N LEU A 33 7.11 9.48 8.84
CA LEU A 33 6.81 8.47 9.84
C LEU A 33 7.77 8.60 11.03
N ASP A 34 7.28 8.41 12.23
CA ASP A 34 8.14 8.27 13.42
C ASP A 34 8.59 6.80 13.52
N ILE A 35 9.80 6.48 13.04
CA ILE A 35 10.35 5.12 13.05
C ILE A 35 11.56 5.06 13.98
N HIS A 36 11.48 4.21 15.02
CA HIS A 36 12.57 3.93 15.94
C HIS A 36 13.08 2.50 15.75
N VAL A 37 14.38 2.33 15.52
CA VAL A 37 15.00 1.00 15.35
C VAL A 37 15.79 0.65 16.61
N GLN A 38 15.37 -0.42 17.29
CA GLN A 38 16.05 -0.93 18.48
C GLN A 38 17.51 -1.30 18.15
N ALA A 39 18.39 -1.12 19.13
CA ALA A 39 19.79 -1.49 18.98
C ALA A 39 19.98 -3.02 19.12
N GLY A 40 20.90 -3.58 18.33
CA GLY A 40 21.28 -4.99 18.40
C GLY A 40 20.48 -5.92 17.47
N GLY A 41 20.96 -7.15 17.30
CA GLY A 41 20.34 -8.18 16.45
C GLY A 41 20.50 -7.99 14.94
N PHE A 42 20.67 -6.76 14.46
CA PHE A 42 20.81 -6.42 13.04
C PHE A 42 22.23 -6.58 12.44
N GLY A 43 23.11 -7.32 13.10
CA GLY A 43 24.50 -7.50 12.67
C GLY A 43 25.31 -6.20 12.72
N ARG A 44 26.00 -5.85 11.62
CA ARG A 44 26.86 -4.66 11.54
C ARG A 44 26.15 -3.37 11.10
N ALA A 45 24.87 -3.44 10.75
CA ALA A 45 24.12 -2.26 10.32
C ALA A 45 23.78 -1.37 11.52
N SER A 46 23.90 -0.06 11.34
CA SER A 46 23.55 0.91 12.37
C SER A 46 22.04 1.15 12.41
N SER A 47 21.47 1.43 13.58
CA SER A 47 20.05 1.79 13.69
C SER A 47 19.66 3.00 12.81
N PRO A 48 20.49 4.06 12.67
CA PRO A 48 20.23 5.15 11.73
C PRO A 48 20.16 4.70 10.26
N ASP A 49 21.09 3.86 9.80
CA ASP A 49 21.08 3.37 8.42
C ASP A 49 19.83 2.52 8.15
N ILE A 50 19.49 1.63 9.09
CA ILE A 50 18.27 0.82 8.98
C ILE A 50 17.07 1.76 8.90
N ALA A 51 16.92 2.69 9.84
CA ALA A 51 15.82 3.66 9.86
C ALA A 51 15.71 4.42 8.53
N ALA A 52 16.83 4.83 7.92
CA ALA A 52 16.86 5.49 6.62
C ALA A 52 16.29 4.61 5.49
N VAL A 53 16.62 3.32 5.46
CA VAL A 53 16.03 2.35 4.51
C VAL A 53 14.53 2.18 4.76
N LEU A 54 14.11 2.05 6.02
CA LEU A 54 12.70 1.83 6.39
C LEU A 54 11.84 3.05 6.05
N GLN A 55 12.36 4.26 6.32
CA GLN A 55 11.74 5.53 5.93
C GLN A 55 11.56 5.61 4.41
N ALA A 56 12.58 5.25 3.63
CA ALA A 56 12.46 5.22 2.17
C ALA A 56 11.41 4.20 1.72
N ALA A 57 11.43 2.98 2.25
CA ALA A 57 10.50 1.92 1.86
C ALA A 57 9.04 2.27 2.16
N ALA A 58 8.74 2.68 3.40
CA ALA A 58 7.39 3.09 3.75
C ALA A 58 7.01 4.43 3.12
N GLY A 59 7.95 5.35 2.91
CA GLY A 59 7.72 6.65 2.28
C GLY A 59 7.13 6.54 0.87
N GLU A 60 7.55 5.55 0.09
CA GLU A 60 7.00 5.29 -1.25
C GLU A 60 5.49 4.95 -1.23
N LEU A 61 4.99 4.36 -0.14
CA LEU A 61 3.56 4.09 0.07
C LEU A 61 2.88 5.24 0.81
N TRP A 62 3.48 5.68 1.91
CA TRP A 62 2.90 6.61 2.88
C TRP A 62 2.60 7.97 2.26
N ARG A 63 3.45 8.47 1.34
CA ARG A 63 3.22 9.75 0.64
C ARG A 63 1.87 9.86 -0.09
N HIS A 64 1.22 8.72 -0.32
CA HIS A 64 -0.09 8.61 -0.95
C HIS A 64 -1.27 8.56 0.04
N CYS A 65 -1.02 8.39 1.35
CA CYS A 65 -2.01 8.28 2.42
C CYS A 65 -2.24 9.63 3.12
N ARG A 66 -2.66 10.65 2.36
CA ARG A 66 -2.67 12.06 2.78
C ARG A 66 -3.73 12.40 3.83
N GLY A 67 -4.81 11.63 3.90
CA GLY A 67 -5.88 11.82 4.87
C GLY A 67 -5.68 11.06 6.19
N SER A 68 -4.63 10.26 6.30
CA SER A 68 -4.51 9.23 7.32
C SER A 68 -3.46 9.53 8.37
N ARG A 69 -3.65 8.95 9.56
CA ARG A 69 -2.71 9.02 10.67
C ARG A 69 -2.25 7.63 11.06
N LEU A 70 -0.96 7.50 11.32
CA LEU A 70 -0.36 6.28 11.83
C LEU A 70 0.45 6.63 13.08
N GLY A 71 0.36 5.78 14.11
CA GLY A 71 1.20 5.94 15.30
C GLY A 71 2.66 5.67 14.99
N GLY A 72 3.55 6.08 15.91
CA GLY A 72 4.98 5.77 15.80
C GLY A 72 5.23 4.27 15.70
N ILE A 73 6.29 3.90 15.00
CA ILE A 73 6.70 2.52 14.74
C ILE A 73 7.97 2.25 15.53
N GLU A 74 8.02 1.12 16.20
CA GLU A 74 9.22 0.54 16.78
C GLU A 74 9.59 -0.71 15.97
N VAL A 75 10.87 -0.81 15.62
CA VAL A 75 11.40 -1.90 14.81
C VAL A 75 12.46 -2.66 15.59
N TYR A 76 12.29 -3.98 15.69
CA TYR A 76 13.18 -4.86 16.42
C TYR A 76 13.67 -6.01 15.54
N HIS A 77 14.78 -6.62 15.93
CA HIS A 77 15.30 -7.80 15.23
C HIS A 77 14.67 -9.07 15.77
N ARG A 78 14.39 -10.01 14.87
CA ARG A 78 14.00 -11.39 15.20
C ARG A 78 14.61 -12.39 14.23
N ALA A 79 14.74 -13.64 14.66
CA ALA A 79 15.50 -14.64 13.92
C ALA A 79 14.67 -15.52 12.96
N ASP A 80 13.35 -15.54 13.12
CA ASP A 80 12.45 -16.53 12.52
C ASP A 80 11.74 -16.02 11.26
N HIS A 81 10.94 -14.95 11.37
CA HIS A 81 10.19 -14.36 10.26
C HIS A 81 9.86 -12.88 10.53
N PRO A 82 9.67 -12.05 9.49
CA PRO A 82 9.12 -10.71 9.67
C PRO A 82 7.70 -10.79 10.26
N GLN A 83 7.35 -9.84 11.13
CA GLN A 83 6.04 -9.84 11.78
C GLN A 83 5.65 -8.44 12.25
N LEU A 84 4.41 -8.06 12.00
CA LEU A 84 3.70 -7.01 12.73
C LEU A 84 3.12 -7.59 14.04
N ASP A 85 3.47 -6.98 15.16
CA ASP A 85 2.91 -7.34 16.44
C ASP A 85 1.45 -6.86 16.55
N LEU A 86 0.59 -7.73 17.06
CA LEU A 86 -0.84 -7.45 17.27
C LEU A 86 -1.11 -6.33 18.27
N LYS A 87 -0.21 -6.19 19.23
CA LYS A 87 -0.33 -5.22 20.31
C LYS A 87 0.70 -4.12 20.06
N ARG A 88 0.27 -2.89 20.37
CA ARG A 88 1.20 -1.79 20.49
C ARG A 88 2.19 -2.07 21.63
N THR A 89 3.39 -1.49 21.55
CA THR A 89 4.35 -1.45 22.65
C THR A 89 3.72 -0.74 23.86
N PRO A 90 4.29 -0.88 25.08
CA PRO A 90 3.82 -0.13 26.25
C PRO A 90 3.72 1.39 26.01
N ASP A 91 4.56 1.91 25.13
CA ASP A 91 4.66 3.33 24.78
C ASP A 91 3.65 3.73 23.68
N GLY A 92 2.80 2.80 23.24
CA GLY A 92 1.77 3.02 22.22
C GLY A 92 2.25 2.89 20.77
N ARG A 93 3.50 2.45 20.53
CA ARG A 93 4.07 2.32 19.18
C ARG A 93 3.62 1.01 18.51
N ILE A 94 3.57 1.00 17.19
CA ILE A 94 3.36 -0.20 16.38
C ILE A 94 4.69 -0.95 16.35
N ALA A 95 4.74 -2.22 16.76
CA ALA A 95 5.97 -3.00 16.75
C ALA A 95 6.07 -3.88 15.49
N ILE A 96 7.20 -3.77 14.78
CA ILE A 96 7.52 -4.55 13.58
C ILE A 96 8.85 -5.28 13.80
N GLY A 97 8.82 -6.61 13.74
CA GLY A 97 9.99 -7.46 13.77
C GLY A 97 10.51 -7.73 12.36
N LEU A 98 11.81 -7.57 12.14
CA LEU A 98 12.48 -7.89 10.87
C LEU A 98 13.59 -8.93 11.07
N THR A 99 13.86 -9.73 10.03
CA THR A 99 14.93 -10.74 10.04
C THR A 99 16.17 -10.31 9.28
N ALA A 100 16.05 -9.30 8.39
CA ALA A 100 17.16 -8.74 7.65
C ALA A 100 18.29 -8.29 8.60
N GLN A 101 19.54 -8.47 8.18
CA GLN A 101 20.73 -8.12 8.94
C GLN A 101 21.81 -7.52 8.03
N GLY A 102 22.76 -6.80 8.61
CA GLY A 102 23.89 -6.22 7.87
C GLY A 102 23.41 -5.28 6.77
N THR A 103 24.11 -5.22 5.64
CA THR A 103 23.82 -4.25 4.59
C THR A 103 22.86 -4.77 3.51
N HIS A 104 21.97 -5.70 3.85
CA HIS A 104 20.98 -6.27 2.92
C HIS A 104 19.78 -5.32 2.77
N TRP A 105 20.00 -4.09 2.30
CA TRP A 105 18.97 -3.03 2.25
C TRP A 105 17.73 -3.41 1.44
N ALA A 106 17.88 -4.19 0.38
CA ALA A 106 16.74 -4.72 -0.35
C ALA A 106 15.87 -5.67 0.51
N GLN A 107 16.46 -6.46 1.40
CA GLN A 107 15.69 -7.30 2.32
C GLN A 107 14.99 -6.47 3.39
N TYR A 108 15.64 -5.45 3.94
CA TYR A 108 14.98 -4.51 4.87
C TYR A 108 13.77 -3.83 4.22
N GLY A 109 13.95 -3.27 3.01
CA GLY A 109 12.87 -2.62 2.27
C GLY A 109 11.73 -3.58 1.95
N PHE A 110 12.05 -4.81 1.53
CA PHE A 110 11.06 -5.84 1.23
C PHE A 110 10.25 -6.24 2.48
N GLN A 111 10.93 -6.63 3.55
CA GLN A 111 10.27 -7.12 4.76
C GLN A 111 9.48 -6.02 5.46
N PHE A 112 10.05 -4.81 5.54
CA PHE A 112 9.37 -3.72 6.22
C PHE A 112 8.17 -3.20 5.44
N ALA A 113 8.23 -3.10 4.11
CA ALA A 113 7.07 -2.70 3.32
C ALA A 113 5.90 -3.70 3.46
N HIS A 114 6.20 -5.00 3.60
CA HIS A 114 5.20 -6.03 3.91
C HIS A 114 4.49 -5.72 5.24
N GLU A 115 5.25 -5.61 6.33
CA GLU A 115 4.67 -5.40 7.67
C GLU A 115 4.06 -4.00 7.83
N PHE A 116 4.60 -3.00 7.15
CA PHE A 116 4.03 -1.66 7.10
C PHE A 116 2.65 -1.67 6.42
N CYS A 117 2.45 -2.48 5.39
CA CYS A 117 1.14 -2.64 4.75
C CYS A 117 0.10 -3.24 5.72
N HIS A 118 0.49 -4.25 6.52
CA HIS A 118 -0.35 -4.71 7.63
C HIS A 118 -0.61 -3.57 8.65
N GLY A 119 0.41 -2.75 8.93
CA GLY A 119 0.30 -1.57 9.78
C GLY A 119 -0.76 -0.58 9.31
N LEU A 120 -0.76 -0.27 8.00
CA LEU A 120 -1.80 0.56 7.38
C LEU A 120 -3.19 -0.07 7.52
N ALA A 121 -3.31 -1.36 7.23
CA ALA A 121 -4.59 -2.05 7.25
C ALA A 121 -5.25 -2.11 8.63
N ASN A 122 -4.44 -2.19 9.69
CA ASN A 122 -4.94 -2.54 11.03
C ASN A 122 -4.78 -1.44 12.09
N PHE A 123 -3.83 -0.51 11.92
CA PHE A 123 -3.53 0.52 12.93
C PHE A 123 -3.74 1.96 12.45
N ALA A 124 -3.82 2.22 11.14
CA ALA A 124 -4.06 3.56 10.64
C ALA A 124 -5.48 4.03 10.97
N ASP A 125 -5.59 5.26 11.46
CA ASP A 125 -6.84 5.89 11.92
C ASP A 125 -7.67 5.04 12.91
N SER A 126 -7.03 4.07 13.57
CA SER A 126 -7.68 3.19 14.55
C SER A 126 -6.95 3.23 15.90
N PRO A 127 -7.65 3.61 17.00
CA PRO A 127 -7.10 3.53 18.35
C PRO A 127 -7.17 2.11 18.93
N GLN A 128 -7.80 1.15 18.23
CA GLN A 128 -8.10 -0.17 18.78
C GLN A 128 -6.86 -1.06 18.80
N GLN A 129 -6.66 -1.76 19.92
CA GLN A 129 -5.74 -2.90 19.97
C GLN A 129 -6.38 -4.06 19.20
N LEU A 130 -5.58 -4.76 18.40
CA LEU A 130 -6.03 -6.03 17.83
C LEU A 130 -5.99 -7.06 18.95
N GLU A 131 -7.16 -7.46 19.47
CA GLU A 131 -7.22 -8.55 20.45
C GLU A 131 -6.77 -9.89 19.85
N ARG A 132 -6.88 -10.02 18.51
CA ARG A 132 -6.46 -11.16 17.70
C ARG A 132 -6.43 -10.71 16.23
N PHE A 133 -5.58 -11.29 15.38
CA PHE A 133 -5.85 -11.37 13.93
C PHE A 133 -6.88 -12.50 13.79
N PRO A 134 -8.20 -12.25 13.78
CA PRO A 134 -9.13 -13.36 13.66
C PRO A 134 -8.82 -14.06 12.33
N PRO A 135 -8.86 -15.40 12.26
CA PRO A 135 -8.79 -16.11 10.99
C PRO A 135 -10.02 -15.69 10.20
N GLN A 136 -9.83 -14.68 9.37
CA GLN A 136 -10.82 -14.19 8.45
C GLN A 136 -10.58 -14.87 7.11
N ALA A 137 -11.64 -15.33 6.48
CA ALA A 137 -11.57 -16.09 5.26
C ALA A 137 -11.00 -15.29 4.07
N ASN A 138 -10.73 -13.99 4.22
CA ASN A 138 -10.07 -13.16 3.21
C ASN A 138 -8.71 -12.60 3.65
N LEU A 139 -8.11 -13.08 4.74
CA LEU A 139 -6.78 -12.62 5.20
C LEU A 139 -5.69 -12.81 4.13
N TRP A 140 -5.84 -13.82 3.27
CA TRP A 140 -4.95 -14.04 2.12
C TRP A 140 -4.86 -12.82 1.18
N LEU A 141 -5.92 -12.01 1.08
CA LEU A 141 -5.92 -10.82 0.25
C LEU A 141 -5.02 -9.75 0.85
N GLU A 142 -5.04 -9.60 2.17
CA GLU A 142 -4.14 -8.70 2.89
C GLU A 142 -2.69 -9.15 2.75
N GLU A 143 -2.39 -10.43 2.92
CA GLU A 143 -1.04 -10.98 2.68
C GLU A 143 -0.58 -10.73 1.24
N SER A 144 -1.46 -10.90 0.25
CA SER A 144 -1.16 -10.57 -1.15
C SER A 144 -0.91 -9.10 -1.39
N LEU A 145 -1.66 -8.21 -0.73
CA LEU A 145 -1.45 -6.76 -0.81
C LEU A 145 -0.13 -6.35 -0.15
N CYS A 146 0.25 -7.01 0.94
CA CYS A 146 1.53 -6.80 1.62
C CYS A 146 2.71 -7.27 0.75
N GLU A 147 2.60 -8.40 0.07
CA GLU A 147 3.60 -8.81 -0.95
C GLU A 147 3.65 -7.81 -2.12
N THR A 148 2.50 -7.24 -2.53
CA THR A 148 2.48 -6.16 -3.54
C THR A 148 3.22 -4.91 -3.03
N ALA A 149 3.05 -4.55 -1.75
CA ALA A 149 3.73 -3.42 -1.13
C ALA A 149 5.25 -3.59 -1.18
N SER A 150 5.74 -4.80 -0.88
CA SER A 150 7.16 -5.14 -0.93
C SER A 150 7.75 -4.98 -2.34
N LEU A 151 7.06 -5.50 -3.36
CA LEU A 151 7.49 -5.38 -4.75
C LEU A 151 7.45 -3.93 -5.25
N PHE A 152 6.37 -3.21 -4.91
CA PHE A 152 6.18 -1.81 -5.25
C PHE A 152 7.28 -0.94 -4.62
N ALA A 153 7.51 -1.09 -3.31
CA ALA A 153 8.51 -0.31 -2.57
C ALA A 153 9.90 -0.47 -3.18
N LEU A 154 10.34 -1.70 -3.44
CA LEU A 154 11.65 -1.93 -4.05
C LEU A 154 11.80 -1.30 -5.43
N ARG A 155 10.80 -1.42 -6.30
CA ARG A 155 10.82 -0.80 -7.63
C ARG A 155 10.77 0.73 -7.55
N ALA A 156 9.98 1.27 -6.64
CA ALA A 156 9.86 2.71 -6.42
C ALA A 156 11.16 3.29 -5.84
N MET A 157 11.70 2.69 -4.78
CA MET A 157 12.99 3.05 -4.20
C MET A 157 14.13 2.95 -5.23
N SER A 158 14.15 1.90 -6.07
CA SER A 158 15.15 1.77 -7.13
C SER A 158 15.14 2.95 -8.11
N ARG A 159 13.98 3.59 -8.33
CA ARG A 159 13.88 4.81 -9.14
C ARG A 159 14.26 6.04 -8.33
N SER A 160 13.69 6.22 -7.13
CA SER A 160 13.92 7.43 -6.33
C SER A 160 15.38 7.55 -5.88
N TRP A 161 16.04 6.45 -5.51
CA TRP A 161 17.43 6.46 -5.07
C TRP A 161 18.44 6.81 -6.17
N GLN A 162 18.04 6.82 -7.45
CA GLN A 162 18.90 7.32 -8.53
C GLN A 162 19.15 8.82 -8.40
N THR A 163 18.18 9.57 -7.87
CA THR A 163 18.25 11.02 -7.74
C THR A 163 18.33 11.48 -6.29
N ASP A 164 17.60 10.81 -5.40
CA ASP A 164 17.37 11.22 -4.01
C ASP A 164 17.44 10.00 -3.05
N PRO A 165 18.61 9.36 -2.92
CA PRO A 165 18.80 8.30 -1.93
C PRO A 165 18.94 8.89 -0.52
N PRO A 166 18.67 8.11 0.56
CA PRO A 166 18.85 8.59 1.93
C PRO A 166 20.28 9.08 2.24
N TYR A 167 21.27 8.45 1.60
CA TYR A 167 22.66 8.91 1.58
C TYR A 167 23.16 8.97 0.14
N PRO A 168 23.90 10.02 -0.27
CA PRO A 168 24.40 10.13 -1.65
C PRO A 168 25.17 8.91 -2.16
N ALA A 169 25.95 8.26 -1.28
CA ALA A 169 26.71 7.05 -1.61
C ALA A 169 25.82 5.82 -1.92
N TRP A 170 24.55 5.81 -1.51
CA TRP A 170 23.62 4.71 -1.77
C TRP A 170 22.97 4.78 -3.14
N ARG A 171 23.22 5.84 -3.93
CA ARG A 171 22.76 5.92 -5.32
C ARG A 171 23.15 4.68 -6.13
N GLU A 172 24.37 4.18 -5.94
CA GLU A 172 24.89 2.99 -6.62
C GLU A 172 24.21 1.70 -6.16
N TYR A 173 23.53 1.71 -5.01
CA TYR A 173 22.76 0.57 -4.53
C TYR A 173 21.40 0.44 -5.24
N ALA A 174 20.89 1.52 -5.87
CA ALA A 174 19.55 1.56 -6.44
C ALA A 174 19.22 0.40 -7.41
N PRO A 175 20.13 -0.07 -8.31
CA PRO A 175 19.86 -1.21 -9.18
C PRO A 175 19.62 -2.52 -8.42
N TRP A 176 20.23 -2.70 -7.25
CA TRP A 176 20.11 -3.92 -6.44
C TRP A 176 18.72 -4.05 -5.80
N LEU A 177 18.05 -2.94 -5.50
CA LEU A 177 16.66 -2.93 -5.05
C LEU A 177 15.74 -3.53 -6.11
N ASN A 178 15.87 -3.08 -7.37
CA ASN A 178 15.10 -3.64 -8.48
C ASN A 178 15.52 -5.07 -8.80
N ALA A 179 16.81 -5.41 -8.73
CA ALA A 179 17.27 -6.78 -8.94
C ALA A 179 16.61 -7.77 -7.97
N TYR A 180 16.45 -7.38 -6.69
CA TYR A 180 15.75 -8.20 -5.70
C TYR A 180 14.26 -8.38 -6.03
N ALA A 181 13.57 -7.30 -6.44
CA ALA A 181 12.19 -7.40 -6.91
C ALA A 181 12.07 -8.31 -8.14
N GLU A 182 12.91 -8.11 -9.15
CA GLU A 182 12.93 -8.91 -10.38
C GLU A 182 13.25 -10.39 -10.12
N GLN A 183 14.12 -10.69 -9.17
CA GLN A 183 14.36 -12.08 -8.75
C GLN A 183 13.05 -12.71 -8.25
N ARG A 184 12.33 -12.05 -7.34
CA ARG A 184 11.04 -12.53 -6.82
C ARG A 184 10.02 -12.70 -7.94
N LEU A 185 9.95 -11.75 -8.88
CA LEU A 185 9.04 -11.78 -10.02
C LEU A 185 9.31 -12.92 -11.02
N ARG A 186 10.52 -13.49 -11.02
CA ARG A 186 10.95 -14.53 -11.99
C ARG A 186 11.05 -15.93 -11.38
N LEU A 187 10.89 -16.06 -10.07
CA LEU A 187 10.88 -17.37 -9.41
C LEU A 187 9.77 -18.26 -10.02
N PRO A 188 10.08 -19.53 -10.38
CA PRO A 188 9.11 -20.43 -11.01
C PRO A 188 7.82 -20.63 -10.20
N GLU A 189 7.94 -20.72 -8.87
CA GLU A 189 6.82 -20.87 -7.93
C GLU A 189 5.91 -19.63 -7.87
N HIS A 190 6.37 -18.49 -8.38
CA HIS A 190 5.59 -17.25 -8.47
C HIS A 190 4.97 -17.04 -9.86
N GLN A 191 5.10 -18.01 -10.76
CA GLN A 191 4.49 -17.95 -12.09
C GLN A 191 3.17 -18.71 -12.14
N LEU A 192 2.27 -18.23 -13.00
CA LEU A 192 1.12 -19.04 -13.40
C LEU A 192 1.61 -20.26 -14.22
N PRO A 193 0.94 -21.41 -14.11
CA PRO A 193 1.16 -22.52 -15.03
C PRO A 193 1.03 -22.06 -16.49
N VAL A 194 1.84 -22.64 -17.37
CA VAL A 194 1.89 -22.25 -18.78
C VAL A 194 0.50 -22.39 -19.42
N GLY A 195 0.05 -21.34 -20.11
CA GLY A 195 -1.24 -21.31 -20.79
C GLY A 195 -2.45 -21.12 -19.86
N GLU A 196 -2.23 -20.97 -18.55
CA GLU A 196 -3.33 -20.80 -17.61
C GLU A 196 -3.74 -19.33 -17.42
N PRO A 197 -5.04 -18.98 -17.62
CA PRO A 197 -5.55 -17.66 -17.25
C PRO A 197 -5.63 -17.48 -15.72
N PHE A 198 -5.23 -16.31 -15.23
CA PHE A 198 -5.26 -15.97 -13.79
C PHE A 198 -6.58 -16.28 -13.09
N ILE A 199 -7.73 -15.95 -13.70
CA ILE A 199 -9.04 -16.21 -13.08
C ILE A 199 -9.31 -17.71 -12.91
N GLY A 200 -8.88 -18.53 -13.88
CA GLY A 200 -8.97 -19.99 -13.79
C GLY A 200 -8.13 -20.53 -12.64
N TRP A 201 -6.91 -20.01 -12.51
CA TRP A 201 -5.99 -20.35 -11.44
C TRP A 201 -6.53 -19.93 -10.07
N PHE A 202 -7.00 -18.68 -9.95
CA PHE A 202 -7.50 -18.12 -8.72
C PHE A 202 -8.70 -18.92 -8.20
N ARG A 203 -9.67 -19.25 -9.06
CA ARG A 203 -10.85 -20.04 -8.67
C ARG A 203 -10.48 -21.41 -8.09
N ARG A 204 -9.43 -22.06 -8.61
CA ARG A 204 -8.95 -23.36 -8.07
C ARG A 204 -8.18 -23.22 -6.76
N ASN A 205 -7.50 -22.09 -6.56
CA ASN A 205 -6.66 -21.86 -5.39
C ASN A 205 -7.36 -21.12 -4.25
N GLN A 206 -8.51 -20.47 -4.52
CA GLN A 206 -9.22 -19.64 -3.55
C GLN A 206 -9.56 -20.41 -2.27
N SER A 207 -10.10 -21.62 -2.36
CA SER A 207 -10.45 -22.40 -1.16
C SER A 207 -9.26 -22.61 -0.21
N ALA A 208 -8.10 -22.95 -0.76
CA ALA A 208 -6.89 -23.14 0.02
C ALA A 208 -6.32 -21.82 0.58
N LEU A 209 -6.39 -20.73 -0.19
CA LEU A 209 -6.05 -19.38 0.31
C LEU A 209 -6.94 -18.94 1.48
N ARG A 210 -8.24 -19.29 1.44
CA ARG A 210 -9.17 -19.01 2.54
C ARG A 210 -8.88 -19.86 3.79
N GLN A 211 -8.29 -21.04 3.63
CA GLN A 211 -7.91 -21.94 4.72
C GLN A 211 -6.54 -21.60 5.31
N ASN A 212 -5.59 -21.19 4.47
CA ASN A 212 -4.25 -20.76 4.85
C ASN A 212 -3.90 -19.47 4.11
N ALA A 213 -3.87 -18.36 4.87
CA ALA A 213 -3.62 -17.04 4.31
C ALA A 213 -2.18 -16.82 3.84
N GLY A 214 -1.22 -17.53 4.44
CA GLY A 214 0.22 -17.37 4.21
C GLY A 214 0.80 -18.34 3.18
N LEU A 215 0.03 -18.71 2.15
CA LEU A 215 0.53 -19.49 1.01
C LEU A 215 1.38 -18.58 0.10
N ARG A 216 2.61 -18.28 0.53
CA ARG A 216 3.49 -17.22 0.00
C ARG A 216 3.67 -17.27 -1.52
N ASP A 217 3.79 -18.45 -2.10
CA ASP A 217 3.87 -18.67 -3.54
C ASP A 217 2.63 -18.11 -4.26
N ARG A 218 1.44 -18.46 -3.75
CA ARG A 218 0.15 -18.01 -4.28
C ARG A 218 -0.12 -16.54 -3.97
N ASN A 219 0.25 -16.08 -2.78
CA ASN A 219 0.14 -14.67 -2.43
C ASN A 219 0.95 -13.81 -3.39
N THR A 220 2.16 -14.25 -3.75
CA THR A 220 3.04 -13.55 -4.69
C THR A 220 2.49 -13.58 -6.12
N ILE A 221 1.92 -14.70 -6.59
CA ILE A 221 1.22 -14.72 -7.90
C ILE A 221 0.12 -13.65 -7.96
N ILE A 222 -0.68 -13.53 -6.90
CA ILE A 222 -1.72 -12.48 -6.82
C ILE A 222 -1.07 -11.10 -6.75
N ALA A 223 0.00 -10.95 -5.96
CA ALA A 223 0.71 -9.69 -5.83
C ALA A 223 1.23 -9.16 -7.17
N ILE A 224 1.77 -10.04 -8.01
CA ILE A 224 2.22 -9.72 -9.38
C ILE A 224 1.07 -9.21 -10.25
N ARG A 225 -0.15 -9.74 -10.06
CA ARG A 225 -1.34 -9.28 -10.80
C ARG A 225 -1.85 -7.93 -10.31
N LEU A 226 -1.67 -7.63 -9.03
CA LEU A 226 -2.09 -6.36 -8.42
C LEU A 226 -1.06 -5.24 -8.62
N LEU A 227 0.22 -5.58 -8.74
CA LEU A 227 1.32 -4.61 -8.81
C LEU A 227 1.12 -3.52 -9.89
N PRO A 228 0.75 -3.83 -11.15
CA PRO A 228 0.54 -2.80 -12.18
C PRO A 228 -0.58 -1.81 -11.82
N LEU A 229 -1.58 -2.24 -11.06
CA LEU A 229 -2.67 -1.36 -10.62
C LEU A 229 -2.15 -0.31 -9.62
N PHE A 230 -1.33 -0.72 -8.65
CA PHE A 230 -0.71 0.20 -7.70
C PHE A 230 0.42 1.04 -8.30
N GLU A 231 1.17 0.51 -9.28
CA GLU A 231 2.19 1.28 -10.00
C GLU A 231 1.57 2.39 -10.86
N SER A 232 0.42 2.12 -11.50
CA SER A 232 -0.29 3.10 -12.34
C SER A 232 -1.11 4.11 -11.53
N GLU A 233 -1.61 3.71 -10.35
CA GLU A 233 -2.35 4.58 -9.46
C GLU A 233 -1.91 4.40 -7.99
N PRO A 234 -0.74 4.93 -7.62
CA PRO A 234 -0.19 4.77 -6.26
C PRO A 234 -1.08 5.34 -5.15
N ARG A 235 -2.00 6.25 -5.50
CA ARG A 235 -3.03 6.74 -4.57
C ARG A 235 -3.91 5.63 -4.00
N GLY A 236 -3.99 4.48 -4.66
CA GLY A 236 -4.66 3.29 -4.18
C GLY A 236 -4.12 2.79 -2.83
N TRP A 237 -2.87 3.09 -2.45
CA TRP A 237 -2.33 2.68 -1.15
C TRP A 237 -3.14 3.24 0.03
N GLU A 238 -3.76 4.40 -0.11
CA GLU A 238 -4.63 4.98 0.92
C GLU A 238 -5.89 4.14 1.18
N THR A 239 -6.30 3.28 0.24
CA THR A 239 -7.43 2.36 0.47
C THR A 239 -7.13 1.33 1.56
N LEU A 240 -5.86 0.97 1.78
CA LEU A 240 -5.46 -0.04 2.75
C LEU A 240 -5.85 0.37 4.17
N VAL A 241 -5.81 1.67 4.48
CA VAL A 241 -6.26 2.23 5.76
C VAL A 241 -7.66 1.76 6.14
N PHE A 242 -8.54 1.57 5.16
CA PHE A 242 -9.94 1.18 5.36
C PHE A 242 -10.19 -0.33 5.20
N LEU A 243 -9.15 -1.14 4.95
CA LEU A 243 -9.29 -2.56 4.60
C LEU A 243 -9.95 -3.37 5.72
N ASN A 244 -9.53 -3.15 6.97
CA ASN A 244 -10.01 -3.90 8.14
C ASN A 244 -10.81 -3.04 9.14
N HIS A 245 -11.21 -1.81 8.79
CA HIS A 245 -12.03 -0.95 9.66
C HIS A 245 -13.42 -1.54 9.97
N GLY A 246 -13.85 -1.52 11.23
CA GLY A 246 -15.19 -1.99 11.64
C GLY A 246 -15.32 -3.52 11.77
N SER A 247 -16.53 -4.00 12.05
CA SER A 247 -16.78 -5.42 12.31
C SER A 247 -16.68 -6.25 11.02
N ALA A 248 -15.79 -7.24 10.99
CA ALA A 248 -15.66 -8.17 9.88
C ALA A 248 -16.58 -9.39 10.06
N ASP A 249 -17.37 -9.71 9.03
CA ASP A 249 -17.88 -11.08 8.87
C ASP A 249 -16.69 -11.97 8.47
N LEU A 250 -16.23 -12.77 9.44
CA LEU A 250 -15.05 -13.62 9.29
C LEU A 250 -15.21 -14.66 8.16
N ASN A 251 -16.44 -14.96 7.75
CA ASN A 251 -16.73 -15.94 6.71
C ASN A 251 -17.16 -15.32 5.38
N ALA A 252 -17.16 -13.98 5.28
CA ALA A 252 -17.59 -13.26 4.08
C ALA A 252 -16.95 -13.84 2.79
N SER A 253 -17.76 -13.94 1.74
CA SER A 253 -17.22 -14.17 0.40
C SER A 253 -16.28 -13.02 0.01
N LEU A 254 -15.39 -13.26 -0.96
CA LEU A 254 -14.51 -12.20 -1.46
C LEU A 254 -15.31 -10.99 -1.97
N ALA A 255 -16.44 -11.21 -2.65
CA ALA A 255 -17.28 -10.13 -3.16
C ALA A 255 -17.89 -9.28 -2.03
N GLN A 256 -18.37 -9.91 -0.96
CA GLN A 256 -18.86 -9.20 0.24
C GLN A 256 -17.75 -8.41 0.91
N HIS A 257 -16.58 -9.02 1.11
CA HIS A 257 -15.42 -8.36 1.74
C HIS A 257 -14.96 -7.14 0.94
N LEU A 258 -14.79 -7.26 -0.38
CA LEU A 258 -14.41 -6.14 -1.25
C LEU A 258 -15.49 -5.05 -1.29
N SER A 259 -16.78 -5.42 -1.25
CA SER A 259 -17.88 -4.45 -1.21
C SER A 259 -17.87 -3.66 0.11
N ALA A 260 -17.64 -4.33 1.23
CA ALA A 260 -17.49 -3.71 2.55
C ALA A 260 -16.23 -2.83 2.62
N TRP A 261 -15.09 -3.27 2.07
CA TRP A 261 -13.90 -2.43 1.96
C TRP A 261 -14.17 -1.16 1.15
N ARG A 262 -14.80 -1.30 -0.02
CA ARG A 262 -15.18 -0.16 -0.86
C ARG A 262 -16.12 0.81 -0.14
N SER A 263 -17.11 0.32 0.62
CA SER A 263 -18.07 1.19 1.30
C SER A 263 -17.43 2.01 2.43
N ARG A 264 -16.40 1.45 3.08
CA ARG A 264 -15.59 2.12 4.12
C ARG A 264 -14.64 3.19 3.54
N CYS A 265 -14.23 3.05 2.29
CA CYS A 265 -13.36 4.03 1.64
C CYS A 265 -14.09 5.38 1.37
N PRO A 266 -13.36 6.51 1.49
CA PRO A 266 -13.74 7.79 0.90
C PRO A 266 -14.16 7.68 -0.57
N ALA A 267 -15.11 8.53 -1.00
CA ALA A 267 -15.80 8.40 -2.28
C ALA A 267 -14.87 8.37 -3.49
N ASP A 268 -13.79 9.14 -3.44
CA ASP A 268 -12.76 9.27 -4.46
C ASP A 268 -11.78 8.09 -4.53
N LEU A 269 -11.66 7.30 -3.46
CA LEU A 269 -10.87 6.06 -3.43
C LEU A 269 -11.66 4.82 -3.86
N ARG A 270 -13.00 4.85 -3.79
CA ARG A 270 -13.87 3.72 -4.18
C ARG A 270 -13.64 3.18 -5.60
N PRO A 271 -13.36 4.00 -6.63
CA PRO A 271 -13.07 3.49 -7.98
C PRO A 271 -11.86 2.57 -8.02
N PHE A 272 -10.84 2.78 -7.18
CA PHE A 272 -9.67 1.91 -7.10
C PHE A 272 -10.05 0.51 -6.63
N VAL A 273 -10.84 0.41 -5.55
CA VAL A 273 -11.32 -0.88 -5.03
C VAL A 273 -12.17 -1.63 -6.07
N ARG A 274 -12.95 -0.91 -6.89
CA ARG A 274 -13.68 -1.54 -8.02
C ARG A 274 -12.73 -2.12 -9.08
N ARG A 275 -11.68 -1.39 -9.46
CA ARG A 275 -10.66 -1.90 -10.40
C ARG A 275 -9.93 -3.10 -9.84
N LEU A 276 -9.59 -3.07 -8.56
CA LEU A 276 -9.00 -4.21 -7.86
C LEU A 276 -9.95 -5.42 -7.87
N ALA A 277 -11.22 -5.23 -7.56
CA ALA A 277 -12.23 -6.30 -7.63
C ALA A 277 -12.34 -6.92 -9.03
N ALA A 278 -12.22 -6.10 -10.08
CA ALA A 278 -12.25 -6.56 -11.45
C ALA A 278 -11.07 -7.51 -11.81
N VAL A 279 -9.92 -7.40 -11.12
CA VAL A 279 -8.80 -8.36 -11.26
C VAL A 279 -9.26 -9.78 -10.93
N PHE A 280 -10.21 -9.93 -10.01
CA PHE A 280 -10.80 -11.21 -9.60
C PHE A 280 -12.14 -11.52 -10.31
N ALA A 281 -12.47 -10.80 -11.38
CA ALA A 281 -13.74 -10.90 -12.10
C ALA A 281 -14.99 -10.65 -11.22
N ILE A 282 -14.87 -9.79 -10.20
CA ILE A 282 -15.98 -9.37 -9.33
C ILE A 282 -16.46 -7.98 -9.77
N ARG A 283 -17.78 -7.81 -9.91
CA ARG A 283 -18.43 -6.53 -10.25
C ARG A 283 -19.11 -5.93 -9.00
N MET A 284 -18.98 -4.62 -8.80
CA MET A 284 -19.49 -3.90 -7.61
C MET A 284 -19.63 -2.38 -7.78
#